data_AF-E0RQW9-F1
#
_entry.id   AF-E0RQW9-F1
#
_cell.length_a   1.000
_cell.length_b   1.000
_cell.length_c   1.000
_cell.angle_alpha   90.00
_cell.angle_beta   90.00
_cell.angle_gamma   90.00
#
_symmetry.space_group_name_H-M   'P 1'
#
loop_
_entity.id
_entity.type
_entity.pdbx_description
1 polymer ?
#
loop_
_entity_poly.entity_id
_entity_poly.type
_entity_poly.pdbx_seq_one_letter_code
_entity_poly.pdbx_strand_id
1 'polypeptide(L)'
;MNQDQVKQQLLRLEPDVIDFTVIFSGKQSKKANGVYYPDRREIIIHNRNFSNDNDLMYTAIHEFAHHIYYTTSPLPVTNRAHTQEFWTLFHGLLERAEEMGIYQNIFEHNEEFQQLTETIKRDYIGANGKLMKDLGRLLVRAESLCEKYGARFEDYVERVLGLGRTVAHTLIKAYSYDVSPEIGYENMKTVVSFAKPEERKRAEDALLKGVPSHVVKTELRKEKAPPDPLERLQQEKMRIERTIENLSRRLEEINALLEQAMAEGG
;
A
#
# COMPACT_ATOMS: atom_id res chain seq x y z
N MET A 1 17.21 -0.37 25.47
CA MET A 1 16.04 -1.19 25.89
C MET A 1 16.31 -2.69 25.72
N ASN A 2 15.74 -3.56 26.56
CA ASN A 2 15.83 -5.02 26.46
C ASN A 2 14.52 -5.66 25.92
N GLN A 3 14.54 -6.96 25.62
CA GLN A 3 13.40 -7.65 24.98
C GLN A 3 12.12 -7.67 25.84
N ASP A 4 12.25 -7.77 27.17
CA ASP A 4 11.10 -7.80 28.08
C ASP A 4 10.44 -6.41 28.15
N GLN A 5 11.25 -5.36 28.18
CA GLN A 5 10.79 -3.98 28.07
C GLN A 5 10.05 -3.74 26.76
N VAL A 6 10.58 -4.23 25.63
CA VAL A 6 9.88 -4.12 24.33
C VAL A 6 8.54 -4.83 24.38
N LYS A 7 8.47 -6.09 24.85
CA LYS A 7 7.20 -6.82 24.96
C LYS A 7 6.20 -6.06 25.84
N GLN A 8 6.64 -5.50 26.97
CA GLN A 8 5.79 -4.68 27.84
C GLN A 8 5.25 -3.44 27.13
N GLN A 9 6.07 -2.72 26.35
CA GLN A 9 5.59 -1.56 25.59
C GLN A 9 4.58 -1.97 24.50
N LEU A 10 4.81 -3.07 23.79
CA LEU A 10 3.86 -3.58 22.79
C LEU A 10 2.52 -3.95 23.41
N LEU A 11 2.52 -4.64 24.56
CA LEU A 11 1.30 -4.97 25.30
C LEU A 11 0.59 -3.74 25.88
N ARG A 12 1.30 -2.61 26.07
CA ARG A 12 0.65 -1.34 26.43
C ARG A 12 -0.11 -0.73 25.24
N LEU A 13 0.36 -0.94 24.01
CA LEU A 13 -0.31 -0.46 22.80
C LEU A 13 -1.59 -1.24 22.51
N GLU A 14 -1.53 -2.56 22.71
CA GLU A 14 -2.67 -3.45 22.54
C GLU A 14 -2.59 -4.60 23.55
N PRO A 15 -3.36 -4.53 24.66
CA PRO A 15 -3.29 -5.54 25.71
C PRO A 15 -4.05 -6.82 25.35
N ASP A 16 -5.11 -6.72 24.54
CA ASP A 16 -6.03 -7.82 24.22
C ASP A 16 -5.58 -8.57 22.96
N VAL A 17 -4.36 -9.11 23.01
CA VAL A 17 -3.75 -9.88 21.92
C VAL A 17 -3.45 -11.31 22.35
N ILE A 18 -3.39 -12.21 21.37
CA ILE A 18 -2.94 -13.60 21.61
C ILE A 18 -1.48 -13.56 22.08
N ASP A 19 -1.09 -14.44 23.02
CA ASP A 19 0.29 -14.44 23.51
C ASP A 19 1.32 -14.70 22.39
N PHE A 20 2.44 -14.00 22.51
CA PHE A 20 3.55 -13.98 21.58
C PHE A 20 4.87 -13.79 22.33
N THR A 21 5.99 -14.04 21.68
CA THR A 21 7.32 -13.81 22.28
C THR A 21 8.10 -12.76 21.51
N VAL A 22 8.96 -12.04 22.22
CA VAL A 22 9.92 -11.10 21.63
C VAL A 22 11.32 -11.61 21.93
N ILE A 23 12.12 -11.81 20.89
CA ILE A 23 13.46 -12.37 20.99
C ILE A 23 14.45 -11.42 20.32
N PHE A 24 15.46 -10.99 21.07
CA PHE A 24 16.59 -10.29 20.50
C PHE A 24 17.60 -11.32 19.99
N SER A 25 17.84 -11.34 18.69
CA SER A 25 18.73 -12.35 18.07
C SER A 25 20.21 -12.23 18.49
N GLY A 26 20.61 -11.09 19.08
CA GLY A 26 22.00 -10.80 19.44
C GLY A 26 22.92 -10.61 18.23
N LYS A 27 22.35 -10.46 17.03
CA LYS A 27 23.08 -10.40 15.75
C LYS A 27 22.64 -9.21 14.92
N GLN A 28 23.50 -8.84 13.97
CA GLN A 28 23.14 -7.98 12.86
C GLN A 28 22.62 -8.83 11.70
N SER A 29 21.71 -8.27 10.92
CA SER A 29 21.22 -8.88 9.69
C SER A 29 21.23 -7.85 8.57
N LYS A 30 21.79 -8.23 7.42
CA LYS A 30 21.77 -7.39 6.21
C LYS A 30 20.44 -7.45 5.45
N LYS A 31 19.57 -8.40 5.81
CA LYS A 31 18.32 -8.67 5.06
C LYS A 31 17.10 -8.00 5.66
N ALA A 32 17.01 -7.96 6.99
CA ALA A 32 15.86 -7.43 7.70
C ALA A 32 16.27 -6.93 9.09
N ASN A 33 15.47 -6.02 9.65
CA ASN A 33 15.64 -5.49 11.00
C ASN A 33 14.83 -6.29 12.04
N GLY A 34 13.68 -6.80 11.64
CA GLY A 34 12.83 -7.70 12.42
C GLY A 34 12.15 -8.71 11.50
N VAL A 35 11.64 -9.80 12.09
CA VAL A 35 10.84 -10.82 11.42
C VAL A 35 9.83 -11.40 12.40
N TYR A 36 8.55 -11.42 12.01
CA TYR A 36 7.51 -12.19 12.68
C TYR A 36 7.36 -13.60 12.08
N TYR A 37 7.32 -14.62 12.93
CA TYR A 37 7.04 -16.01 12.57
C TYR A 37 5.65 -16.42 13.06
N PRO A 38 4.64 -16.50 12.17
CA PRO A 38 3.25 -16.75 12.56
C PRO A 38 3.02 -18.08 13.26
N ASP A 39 3.65 -19.16 12.81
CA ASP A 39 3.47 -20.51 13.35
C ASP A 39 3.86 -20.62 14.82
N ARG A 40 4.84 -19.81 15.25
CA ARG A 40 5.36 -19.80 16.62
C ARG A 40 4.95 -18.57 17.42
N ARG A 41 4.35 -17.57 16.75
CA ARG A 41 4.04 -16.25 17.32
C ARG A 41 5.29 -15.60 17.92
N GLU A 42 6.39 -15.69 17.19
CA GLU A 42 7.69 -15.15 17.60
C GLU A 42 8.00 -13.89 16.81
N ILE A 43 8.29 -12.80 17.51
CA ILE A 43 8.88 -11.58 16.96
C ILE A 43 10.38 -11.65 17.21
N ILE A 44 11.17 -11.78 16.16
CA ILE A 44 12.62 -11.74 16.23
C ILE A 44 13.12 -10.38 15.79
N ILE A 45 13.91 -9.73 16.63
CA ILE A 45 14.53 -8.42 16.33
C ILE A 45 16.04 -8.60 16.22
N HIS A 46 16.62 -8.10 15.12
CA HIS A 46 18.07 -8.02 14.92
C HIS A 46 18.64 -6.81 15.65
N ASN A 47 18.62 -6.86 16.98
CA ASN A 47 18.86 -5.72 17.87
C ASN A 47 20.21 -5.01 17.66
N ARG A 48 21.22 -5.66 17.07
CA ARG A 48 22.49 -5.00 16.75
C ARG A 48 22.46 -4.14 15.47
N ASN A 49 21.36 -4.14 14.72
CA ASN A 49 21.16 -3.24 13.58
C ASN A 49 20.85 -1.80 14.02
N PHE A 50 20.41 -1.61 15.26
CA PHE A 50 19.94 -0.31 15.74
C PHE A 50 20.99 0.40 16.60
N SER A 51 21.05 1.72 16.45
CA SER A 51 21.87 2.60 17.27
C SER A 51 21.09 3.31 18.37
N ASN A 52 19.76 3.26 18.32
CA ASN A 52 18.87 3.92 19.28
C ASN A 52 17.59 3.11 19.51
N ASP A 53 16.96 3.35 20.66
CA ASP A 53 15.76 2.63 21.11
C ASP A 53 14.50 3.00 20.29
N ASN A 54 14.45 4.19 19.69
CA ASN A 54 13.29 4.67 18.93
C ASN A 54 13.12 3.89 17.61
N ASP A 55 14.21 3.70 16.86
CA ASP A 55 14.24 2.90 15.63
C ASP A 55 13.96 1.41 15.90
N LEU A 56 14.49 0.91 17.02
CA LEU A 56 14.17 -0.45 17.50
C LEU A 56 12.66 -0.58 17.77
N MET A 57 12.05 0.41 18.44
CA MET A 57 10.62 0.40 18.74
C MET A 57 9.76 0.48 17.48
N TYR A 58 10.14 1.31 16.48
CA TYR A 58 9.46 1.33 15.18
C TYR A 58 9.40 -0.06 14.55
N THR A 59 10.54 -0.77 14.53
CA THR A 59 10.59 -2.15 14.01
C THR A 59 9.77 -3.11 14.87
N ALA A 60 9.82 -2.99 16.20
CA ALA A 60 9.04 -3.83 17.09
C ALA A 60 7.53 -3.66 16.86
N ILE A 61 7.06 -2.42 16.69
CA ILE A 61 5.65 -2.11 16.37
C ILE A 61 5.27 -2.69 15.00
N HIS A 62 6.17 -2.67 14.02
CA HIS A 62 5.93 -3.28 12.70
C HIS A 62 5.69 -4.79 12.80
N GLU A 63 6.57 -5.51 13.48
CA GLU A 63 6.42 -6.96 13.66
C GLU A 63 5.22 -7.30 14.56
N PHE A 64 4.89 -6.42 15.52
CA PHE A 64 3.69 -6.56 16.34
C PHE A 64 2.40 -6.35 15.55
N ALA A 65 2.40 -5.43 14.59
CA ALA A 65 1.29 -5.27 13.67
C ALA A 65 1.06 -6.54 12.84
N HIS A 66 2.13 -7.25 12.41
CA HIS A 66 1.99 -8.56 11.75
C HIS A 66 1.36 -9.59 12.68
N HIS A 67 1.76 -9.59 13.95
CA HIS A 67 1.18 -10.49 14.95
C HIS A 67 -0.32 -10.26 15.14
N ILE A 68 -0.75 -9.02 15.38
CA ILE A 68 -2.16 -8.67 15.54
C ILE A 68 -2.92 -8.99 14.26
N TYR A 69 -2.42 -8.57 13.10
CA TYR A 69 -3.07 -8.81 11.82
C TYR A 69 -3.28 -10.30 11.55
N TYR A 70 -2.28 -11.13 11.85
CA TYR A 70 -2.37 -12.58 11.68
C TYR A 70 -3.35 -13.23 12.65
N THR A 71 -3.37 -12.81 13.90
CA THR A 71 -4.17 -13.45 14.97
C THR A 71 -5.63 -13.00 15.01
N THR A 72 -5.93 -11.82 14.47
CA THR A 72 -7.30 -11.25 14.45
C THR A 72 -7.99 -11.39 13.10
N SER A 73 -7.28 -11.75 12.03
CA SER A 73 -7.89 -11.90 10.71
C SER A 73 -8.90 -13.05 10.69
N PRO A 74 -10.17 -12.80 10.33
CA PRO A 74 -11.18 -13.86 10.19
C PRO A 74 -10.98 -14.70 8.91
N LEU A 75 -10.06 -14.30 8.04
CA LEU A 75 -9.71 -14.98 6.80
C LEU A 75 -8.26 -15.48 6.88
N PRO A 76 -7.92 -16.58 6.17
CA PRO A 76 -6.53 -17.00 6.01
C PRO A 76 -5.68 -15.83 5.48
N VAL A 77 -4.64 -15.45 6.23
CA VAL A 77 -3.73 -14.41 5.79
C VAL A 77 -2.96 -14.91 4.57
N THR A 78 -3.12 -14.22 3.44
CA THR A 78 -2.44 -14.56 2.18
C THR A 78 -0.93 -14.34 2.29
N ASN A 79 -0.14 -14.86 1.33
CA ASN A 79 1.31 -14.62 1.24
C ASN A 79 1.72 -13.13 1.15
N ARG A 80 0.77 -12.21 0.93
CA ARG A 80 1.05 -10.77 0.93
C ARG A 80 0.98 -10.22 2.36
N ALA A 81 2.14 -9.97 2.96
CA ALA A 81 2.27 -9.46 4.32
C ALA A 81 1.79 -8.00 4.48
N HIS A 82 1.96 -7.14 3.48
CA HIS A 82 1.68 -5.70 3.57
C HIS A 82 0.46 -5.30 2.71
N THR A 83 -0.73 -5.60 3.23
CA THR A 83 -2.03 -5.17 2.66
C THR A 83 -2.40 -3.75 3.11
N GLN A 84 -3.49 -3.18 2.58
CA GLN A 84 -3.96 -1.85 3.00
C GLN A 84 -4.43 -1.88 4.47
N GLU A 85 -5.05 -2.99 4.86
CA GLU A 85 -5.50 -3.27 6.21
C GLU A 85 -4.33 -3.35 7.18
N PHE A 86 -3.24 -4.05 6.81
CA PHE A 86 -2.01 -4.08 7.59
C PHE A 86 -1.46 -2.67 7.83
N TRP A 87 -1.30 -1.87 6.76
CA TRP A 87 -0.75 -0.51 6.90
C TRP A 87 -1.63 0.41 7.73
N THR A 88 -2.95 0.25 7.64
CA THR A 88 -3.91 1.00 8.47
C THR A 88 -3.73 0.64 9.95
N LEU A 89 -3.62 -0.66 10.26
CA LEU A 89 -3.34 -1.14 11.63
C LEU A 89 -1.99 -0.63 12.14
N PHE A 90 -0.94 -0.76 11.33
CA PHE A 90 0.41 -0.36 11.70
C PHE A 90 0.52 1.14 11.97
N HIS A 91 -0.03 1.99 11.10
CA HIS A 91 -0.02 3.44 11.34
C HIS A 91 -0.86 3.84 12.56
N GLY A 92 -2.01 3.19 12.79
CA GLY A 92 -2.77 3.42 14.02
C GLY A 92 -2.04 2.98 15.29
N LEU A 93 -1.19 1.93 15.22
CA LEU A 93 -0.31 1.56 16.34
C LEU A 93 0.80 2.57 16.56
N LEU A 94 1.39 3.14 15.49
CA LEU A 94 2.39 4.21 15.60
C LEU A 94 1.79 5.47 16.21
N GLU A 95 0.63 5.93 15.73
CA GLU A 95 -0.06 7.10 16.30
C GLU A 95 -0.31 6.94 17.80
N ARG A 96 -0.85 5.78 18.24
CA ARG A 96 -1.00 5.47 19.67
C ARG A 96 0.34 5.43 20.40
N ALA A 97 1.39 4.90 19.78
CA ALA A 97 2.72 4.86 20.39
C ALA A 97 3.32 6.26 20.56
N GLU A 98 3.06 7.18 19.64
CA GLU A 98 3.46 8.59 19.75
C GLU A 98 2.72 9.28 20.90
N GLU A 99 1.39 9.13 20.97
CA GLU A 99 0.56 9.67 22.05
C GLU A 99 1.00 9.18 23.44
N MET A 100 1.41 7.91 23.53
CA MET A 100 1.87 7.29 24.77
C MET A 100 3.37 7.55 25.08
N GLY A 101 4.10 8.23 24.20
CA GLY A 101 5.54 8.48 24.32
C GLY A 101 6.40 7.22 24.21
N ILE A 102 5.86 6.14 23.63
CA ILE A 102 6.55 4.87 23.38
C ILE A 102 7.46 5.00 22.13
N TYR A 103 7.02 5.79 21.15
CA TYR A 103 7.74 6.12 19.94
C TYR A 103 7.75 7.64 19.76
N GLN A 104 8.80 8.18 19.15
CA GLN A 104 8.93 9.60 18.84
C GLN A 104 9.12 9.80 17.35
N ASN A 105 8.26 10.63 16.77
CA ASN A 105 8.34 11.03 15.37
C ASN A 105 9.33 12.19 15.22
N ILE A 106 10.59 11.87 14.87
CA ILE A 106 11.63 12.89 14.67
C ILE A 106 11.27 13.89 13.56
N PHE A 107 10.44 13.49 12.60
CA PHE A 107 10.08 14.32 11.44
C PHE A 107 9.20 15.51 11.82
N GLU A 108 8.53 15.46 12.99
CA GLU A 108 7.71 16.56 13.50
C GLU A 108 8.45 17.53 14.41
N HIS A 109 9.67 17.19 14.87
CA HIS A 109 10.38 17.98 15.88
C HIS A 109 11.76 18.45 15.43
N ASN A 110 12.31 17.88 14.37
CA ASN A 110 13.58 18.30 13.82
C ASN A 110 13.38 19.34 12.70
N GLU A 111 13.94 20.53 12.89
CA GLU A 111 13.78 21.65 11.95
C GLU A 111 14.29 21.33 10.54
N GLU A 112 15.40 20.59 10.40
CA GLU A 112 15.93 20.22 9.08
C GLU A 112 14.94 19.33 8.31
N PHE A 113 14.35 18.34 8.98
CA PHE A 113 13.31 17.50 8.39
C PHE A 113 12.05 18.29 8.04
N GLN A 114 11.62 19.22 8.88
CA GLN A 114 10.46 20.06 8.60
C GLN A 114 10.68 20.94 7.35
N GLN A 115 11.82 21.63 7.26
CA GLN A 115 12.17 22.48 6.12
C GLN A 115 12.30 21.68 4.83
N LEU A 116 12.94 20.52 4.90
CA LEU A 116 13.06 19.61 3.76
C LEU A 116 11.68 19.09 3.34
N THR A 117 10.83 18.73 4.29
CA THR A 117 9.47 18.24 4.03
C THR A 117 8.62 19.31 3.35
N GLU A 118 8.69 20.57 3.79
CA GLU A 118 8.00 21.68 3.16
C GLU A 118 8.48 21.87 1.71
N THR A 119 9.81 21.86 1.50
CA THR A 119 10.42 21.96 0.17
C THR A 119 9.94 20.84 -0.75
N ILE A 120 9.98 19.59 -0.29
CA ILE A 120 9.51 18.43 -1.07
C ILE A 120 8.02 18.56 -1.40
N LYS A 121 7.18 18.94 -0.42
CA LYS A 121 5.74 19.07 -0.62
C LYS A 121 5.40 20.17 -1.62
N ARG A 122 6.00 21.36 -1.48
CA ARG A 122 5.70 22.52 -2.32
C ARG A 122 6.32 22.40 -3.71
N ASP A 123 7.64 22.24 -3.77
CA ASP A 123 8.41 22.47 -5.00
C ASP A 123 8.47 21.23 -5.89
N TYR A 124 8.15 20.05 -5.34
CA TYR A 124 8.16 18.79 -6.09
C TYR A 124 6.78 18.15 -6.15
N ILE A 125 6.17 17.82 -5.01
CA ILE A 125 4.88 17.10 -5.00
C ILE A 125 3.77 17.97 -5.59
N GLY A 126 3.60 19.19 -5.08
CA GLY A 126 2.60 20.16 -5.55
C GLY A 126 2.88 20.65 -6.97
N ALA A 127 4.13 21.01 -7.27
CA ALA A 127 4.54 21.41 -8.61
C ALA A 127 4.30 20.31 -9.66
N ASN A 128 4.66 19.06 -9.36
CA ASN A 128 4.36 17.92 -10.22
C ASN A 128 2.85 17.70 -10.36
N GLY A 129 2.08 17.80 -9.28
CA GLY A 129 0.61 17.76 -9.34
C GLY A 129 0.04 18.78 -10.32
N LYS A 130 0.53 20.03 -10.27
CA LYS A 130 0.13 21.09 -11.20
C LYS A 130 0.49 20.76 -12.66
N LEU A 131 1.73 20.35 -12.93
CA LEU A 131 2.18 19.96 -14.27
C LEU A 131 1.32 18.83 -14.85
N MET A 132 1.01 17.83 -14.04
CA MET A 132 0.19 16.69 -14.45
C MET A 132 -1.27 17.09 -14.70
N LYS A 133 -1.84 17.99 -13.88
CA LYS A 133 -3.18 18.54 -14.12
C LYS A 133 -3.22 19.37 -15.42
N ASP A 134 -2.20 20.19 -15.68
CA ASP A 134 -2.04 20.95 -16.92
C ASP A 134 -1.90 20.05 -18.14
N LEU A 135 -1.17 18.93 -18.03
CA LEU A 135 -1.11 17.91 -19.07
C LEU A 135 -2.48 17.28 -19.32
N GLY A 136 -3.25 17.01 -18.26
CA GLY A 136 -4.65 16.57 -18.38
C GLY A 136 -5.51 17.52 -19.22
N ARG A 137 -5.39 18.83 -19.01
CA ARG A 137 -6.05 19.85 -19.83
C ARG A 137 -5.66 19.76 -21.30
N LEU A 138 -4.36 19.59 -21.59
CA LEU A 138 -3.86 19.47 -22.96
C LEU A 138 -4.37 18.19 -23.64
N LEU A 139 -4.47 17.08 -22.90
CA LEU A 139 -5.02 15.82 -23.41
C LEU A 139 -6.50 15.93 -23.76
N VAL A 140 -7.31 16.65 -22.96
CA VAL A 140 -8.71 16.95 -23.33
C VAL A 140 -8.77 17.71 -24.65
N ARG A 141 -7.89 18.71 -24.84
CA ARG A 141 -7.82 19.44 -26.11
C ARG A 141 -7.38 18.54 -27.27
N ALA A 142 -6.45 17.62 -27.03
CA ALA A 142 -6.01 16.66 -28.04
C ALA A 142 -7.14 15.70 -28.44
N GLU A 143 -7.95 15.23 -27.50
CA GLU A 143 -9.14 14.42 -27.76
C GLU A 143 -10.13 15.16 -28.68
N SER A 144 -10.44 16.42 -28.38
CA SER A 144 -11.29 17.25 -29.26
C SER A 144 -10.71 17.46 -30.66
N LEU A 145 -9.38 17.55 -30.79
CA LEU A 145 -8.72 17.65 -32.10
C LEU A 145 -8.81 16.31 -32.85
N CYS A 146 -8.60 15.18 -32.18
CA CYS A 146 -8.75 13.86 -32.77
C CYS A 146 -10.17 13.67 -33.32
N GLU A 147 -11.20 14.01 -32.54
CA GLU A 147 -12.60 13.97 -32.98
C GLU A 147 -12.83 14.86 -34.22
N LYS A 148 -12.36 16.11 -34.17
CA LYS A 148 -12.52 17.07 -35.28
C LYS A 148 -11.93 16.58 -36.61
N TYR A 149 -10.80 15.88 -36.56
CA TYR A 149 -10.08 15.43 -37.75
C TYR A 149 -10.28 13.93 -38.05
N GLY A 150 -11.20 13.25 -37.35
CA GLY A 150 -11.46 11.82 -37.55
C GLY A 150 -10.26 10.92 -37.21
N ALA A 151 -9.39 11.36 -36.29
CA ALA A 151 -8.24 10.60 -35.82
C ALA A 151 -8.56 9.84 -34.54
N ARG A 152 -7.83 8.75 -34.28
CA ARG A 152 -7.99 7.94 -33.07
C ARG A 152 -7.14 8.48 -31.93
N PHE A 153 -7.78 8.88 -30.83
CA PHE A 153 -7.07 9.44 -29.67
C PHE A 153 -6.08 8.46 -29.05
N GLU A 154 -6.41 7.16 -28.95
CA GLU A 154 -5.50 6.18 -28.36
C GLU A 154 -4.20 6.01 -29.17
N ASP A 155 -4.30 6.08 -30.51
CA ASP A 155 -3.12 6.02 -31.38
C ASP A 155 -2.22 7.24 -31.18
N TYR A 156 -2.81 8.44 -31.04
CA TYR A 156 -2.06 9.65 -30.72
C TYR A 156 -1.34 9.53 -29.36
N VAL A 157 -2.04 9.08 -28.32
CA VAL A 157 -1.49 8.94 -26.97
C VAL A 157 -0.34 7.93 -26.93
N GLU A 158 -0.53 6.74 -27.48
CA GLU A 158 0.47 5.67 -27.36
C GLU A 158 1.63 5.84 -28.33
N ARG A 159 1.36 6.14 -29.60
CA ARG A 159 2.38 6.13 -30.65
C ARG A 159 3.08 7.48 -30.82
N VAL A 160 2.35 8.59 -30.66
CA VAL A 160 2.92 9.93 -30.86
C VAL A 160 3.46 10.50 -29.55
N LEU A 161 2.71 10.38 -28.46
CA LEU A 161 3.13 10.90 -27.15
C LEU A 161 3.94 9.89 -26.32
N GLY A 162 3.89 8.58 -26.64
CA GLY A 162 4.57 7.55 -25.86
C GLY A 162 3.96 7.33 -24.47
N LEU A 163 2.70 7.72 -24.26
CA LEU A 163 2.00 7.61 -22.98
C LEU A 163 1.14 6.35 -22.93
N GLY A 164 1.06 5.72 -21.76
CA GLY A 164 0.09 4.64 -21.55
C GLY A 164 -1.34 5.17 -21.47
N ARG A 165 -2.30 4.47 -22.10
CA ARG A 165 -3.73 4.86 -22.08
C ARG A 165 -4.27 5.12 -20.67
N THR A 166 -3.95 4.25 -19.72
CA THR A 166 -4.39 4.39 -18.32
C THR A 166 -3.91 5.69 -17.69
N VAL A 167 -2.67 6.10 -17.99
CA VAL A 167 -2.08 7.35 -17.49
C VAL A 167 -2.80 8.54 -18.11
N ALA A 168 -3.00 8.55 -19.43
CA ALA A 168 -3.70 9.62 -20.13
C ALA A 168 -5.14 9.83 -19.62
N HIS A 169 -5.92 8.75 -19.49
CA HIS A 169 -7.28 8.85 -18.95
C HIS A 169 -7.30 9.29 -17.48
N THR A 170 -6.31 8.90 -16.69
CA THR A 170 -6.19 9.35 -15.30
C THR A 170 -5.92 10.86 -15.22
N LEU A 171 -5.05 11.39 -16.10
CA LEU A 171 -4.75 12.82 -16.19
C LEU A 171 -5.96 13.63 -16.66
N ILE A 172 -6.66 13.13 -17.68
CA ILE A 172 -7.93 13.73 -18.15
C ILE A 172 -8.92 13.81 -16.99
N LYS A 173 -9.16 12.71 -16.26
CA LYS A 173 -10.05 12.70 -15.10
C LYS A 173 -9.60 13.66 -14.00
N ALA A 174 -8.30 13.73 -13.70
CA ALA A 174 -7.77 14.62 -12.68
C ALA A 174 -8.07 16.09 -13.02
N TYR A 175 -7.94 16.47 -14.29
CA TYR A 175 -8.34 17.79 -14.77
C TYR A 175 -9.87 17.97 -14.77
N SER A 176 -10.62 17.04 -15.35
CA SER A 176 -12.09 17.13 -15.49
C SER A 176 -12.84 17.13 -14.16
N TYR A 177 -12.32 16.46 -13.14
CA TYR A 177 -12.88 16.47 -11.78
C TYR A 177 -12.32 17.61 -10.92
N ASP A 178 -11.47 18.47 -11.50
CA ASP A 178 -10.82 19.60 -10.85
C ASP A 178 -10.03 19.23 -9.58
N VAL A 179 -9.39 18.06 -9.56
CA VAL A 179 -8.64 17.56 -8.39
C VAL A 179 -7.51 18.53 -8.02
N SER A 180 -7.35 18.84 -6.74
CA SER A 180 -6.34 19.77 -6.24
C SER A 180 -4.92 19.33 -6.62
N PRO A 181 -4.07 20.20 -7.18
CA PRO A 181 -2.67 19.89 -7.45
C PRO A 181 -1.81 19.70 -6.20
N GLU A 182 -2.22 20.24 -5.07
CA GLU A 182 -1.43 20.28 -3.84
C GLU A 182 -1.19 18.89 -3.24
N ILE A 183 -2.13 17.95 -3.45
CA ILE A 183 -1.96 16.56 -2.99
C ILE A 183 -0.93 15.78 -3.82
N GLY A 184 -0.51 16.31 -4.98
CA GLY A 184 0.41 15.67 -5.91
C GLY A 184 -0.21 14.55 -6.76
N TYR A 185 0.46 14.24 -7.87
CA TYR A 185 -0.10 13.35 -8.91
C TYR A 185 -0.45 11.94 -8.41
N GLU A 186 0.38 11.31 -7.57
CA GLU A 186 0.08 9.95 -7.07
C GLU A 186 -1.20 9.90 -6.22
N ASN A 187 -1.44 10.94 -5.43
CA ASN A 187 -2.66 11.04 -4.63
C ASN A 187 -3.88 11.40 -5.48
N MET A 188 -3.72 12.19 -6.55
CA MET A 188 -4.81 12.42 -7.52
C MET A 188 -5.33 11.11 -8.10
N LYS A 189 -4.47 10.13 -8.40
CA LYS A 189 -4.89 8.80 -8.90
C LYS A 189 -5.87 8.12 -7.96
N THR A 190 -5.67 8.31 -6.65
CA THR A 190 -6.59 7.81 -5.62
C THR A 190 -7.93 8.52 -5.70
N VAL A 191 -7.93 9.86 -5.75
CA VAL A 191 -9.16 10.65 -5.86
C VAL A 191 -9.96 10.27 -7.10
N VAL A 192 -9.35 10.25 -8.29
CA VAL A 192 -10.08 9.96 -9.54
C VAL A 192 -10.60 8.51 -9.64
N SER A 193 -10.14 7.62 -8.76
CA SER A 193 -10.62 6.23 -8.71
C SER A 193 -12.00 6.09 -8.09
N PHE A 194 -12.46 7.09 -7.32
CA PHE A 194 -13.79 7.08 -6.72
C PHE A 194 -14.86 7.54 -7.73
N ALA A 195 -15.97 6.81 -7.77
CA ALA A 195 -17.04 7.04 -8.74
C ALA A 195 -17.90 8.25 -8.40
N LYS A 196 -18.20 8.48 -7.11
CA LYS A 196 -19.10 9.57 -6.68
C LYS A 196 -18.33 10.87 -6.41
N PRO A 197 -18.87 12.04 -6.80
CA PRO A 197 -18.25 13.33 -6.48
C PRO A 197 -17.99 13.54 -4.99
N GLU A 198 -18.94 13.17 -4.12
CA GLU A 198 -18.78 13.32 -2.66
C GLU A 198 -17.68 12.45 -2.08
N GLU A 199 -17.49 11.23 -2.60
CA GLU A 199 -16.38 10.35 -2.20
C GLU A 199 -15.03 10.94 -2.64
N ARG A 200 -14.99 11.56 -3.84
CA ARG A 200 -13.78 12.26 -4.33
C ARG A 200 -13.41 13.44 -3.44
N LYS A 201 -14.38 14.28 -3.09
CA LYS A 201 -14.15 15.45 -2.24
C LYS A 201 -13.65 15.05 -0.85
N ARG A 202 -14.30 14.07 -0.21
CA ARG A 202 -13.85 13.53 1.08
C ARG A 202 -12.44 12.96 1.01
N ALA A 203 -12.10 12.23 -0.06
CA ALA A 203 -10.76 11.71 -0.27
C ALA A 203 -9.72 12.82 -0.44
N GLU A 204 -10.03 13.85 -1.23
CA GLU A 204 -9.16 15.01 -1.44
C GLU A 204 -8.91 15.78 -0.14
N ASP A 205 -9.96 16.09 0.63
CA ASP A 205 -9.84 16.79 1.92
C ASP A 205 -8.97 16.01 2.92
N ALA A 206 -9.10 14.68 2.97
CA ALA A 206 -8.27 13.84 3.83
C ALA A 206 -6.80 13.84 3.41
N LEU A 207 -6.53 13.76 2.10
CA LEU A 207 -5.17 13.78 1.56
C LEU A 207 -4.49 15.14 1.78
N LEU A 208 -5.23 16.25 1.69
CA LEU A 208 -4.74 17.60 2.01
C LEU A 208 -4.35 17.74 3.49
N LYS A 209 -5.08 17.06 4.38
CA LYS A 209 -4.75 16.98 5.82
C LYS A 209 -3.58 16.03 6.12
N GLY A 210 -2.99 15.40 5.11
CA GLY A 210 -1.85 14.50 5.27
C GLY A 210 -2.22 13.05 5.57
N VAL A 211 -3.50 12.68 5.52
CA VAL A 211 -3.93 11.29 5.75
C VAL A 211 -3.40 10.42 4.59
N PRO A 212 -2.69 9.30 4.87
CA PRO A 212 -2.13 8.47 3.81
C PRO A 212 -3.19 7.85 2.89
N SER A 213 -2.90 7.77 1.59
CA SER A 213 -3.87 7.32 0.57
C SER A 213 -4.43 5.91 0.77
N HIS A 214 -3.70 5.01 1.43
CA HIS A 214 -4.21 3.68 1.77
C HIS A 214 -5.23 3.73 2.90
N VAL A 215 -5.07 4.62 3.90
CA VAL A 215 -6.06 4.83 4.97
C VAL A 215 -7.34 5.38 4.36
N VAL A 216 -7.25 6.42 3.53
CA VAL A 216 -8.38 7.00 2.80
C VAL A 216 -9.15 5.95 1.99
N LYS A 217 -8.42 5.06 1.28
CA LYS A 217 -9.04 3.96 0.53
C LYS A 217 -9.74 2.95 1.43
N THR A 218 -9.14 2.59 2.56
CA THR A 218 -9.70 1.62 3.51
C THR A 218 -10.98 2.17 4.16
N GLU A 219 -10.96 3.41 4.63
CA GLU A 219 -12.11 4.03 5.33
C GLU A 219 -13.33 4.19 4.41
N LEU A 220 -13.13 4.75 3.22
CA LEU A 220 -14.21 4.91 2.24
C LEU A 220 -14.73 3.57 1.69
N ARG A 221 -13.94 2.49 1.78
CA ARG A 221 -14.40 1.13 1.45
C ARG A 221 -15.18 0.50 2.60
N LYS A 222 -14.81 0.74 3.86
CA LYS A 222 -15.51 0.23 5.06
C LYS A 222 -16.94 0.77 5.17
N GLU A 223 -17.24 1.94 4.61
CA GLU A 223 -18.62 2.46 4.49
C GLU A 223 -19.53 1.56 3.62
N LYS A 224 -18.96 0.70 2.77
CA LYS A 224 -19.69 -0.38 2.12
C LYS A 224 -19.68 -1.56 3.07
N ALA A 225 -20.87 -2.03 3.47
CA ALA A 225 -21.01 -3.17 4.37
C ALA A 225 -20.04 -4.29 3.94
N PRO A 226 -19.17 -4.77 4.85
CA PRO A 226 -18.24 -5.83 4.49
C PRO A 226 -19.09 -7.03 4.02
N PRO A 227 -18.77 -7.63 2.86
CA PRO A 227 -19.45 -8.85 2.45
C PRO A 227 -19.32 -9.89 3.56
N ASP A 228 -20.39 -10.64 3.80
CA ASP A 228 -20.49 -11.67 4.84
C ASP A 228 -19.18 -12.50 4.84
N PRO A 229 -18.52 -12.72 6.00
CA PRO A 229 -17.34 -13.58 6.09
C PRO A 229 -17.48 -14.90 5.32
N LEU A 230 -18.68 -15.49 5.31
CA LEU A 230 -18.99 -16.68 4.51
C LEU A 230 -18.86 -16.42 3.00
N GLU A 231 -19.44 -15.33 2.51
CA GLU A 231 -19.39 -14.93 1.10
C GLU A 231 -17.95 -14.65 0.65
N ARG A 232 -17.15 -13.99 1.49
CA ARG A 232 -15.71 -13.76 1.23
C ARG A 232 -14.94 -15.06 1.12
N LEU A 233 -15.17 -16.01 2.03
CA LEU A 233 -14.52 -17.32 1.99
C LEU A 233 -14.94 -18.13 0.76
N GLN A 234 -16.22 -18.07 0.38
CA GLN A 234 -16.72 -18.71 -0.84
C GLN A 234 -16.08 -18.14 -2.10
N GLN A 235 -15.97 -16.81 -2.20
CA GLN A 235 -15.31 -16.16 -3.33
C GLN A 235 -13.82 -16.53 -3.42
N GLU A 236 -13.10 -16.53 -2.30
CA GLU A 236 -11.69 -16.91 -2.30
C GLU A 236 -11.49 -18.40 -2.62
N LYS A 237 -12.37 -19.29 -2.12
CA LYS A 237 -12.40 -20.70 -2.51
C LYS A 237 -12.55 -20.85 -4.03
N MET A 238 -13.58 -20.21 -4.63
CA MET A 238 -13.80 -20.29 -6.08
C MET A 238 -12.60 -19.76 -6.88
N ARG A 239 -11.95 -18.70 -6.39
CA ARG A 239 -10.76 -18.13 -7.02
C ARG A 239 -9.57 -19.10 -6.99
N ILE A 240 -9.34 -19.76 -5.85
CA ILE A 240 -8.29 -20.77 -5.70
C ILE A 240 -8.58 -21.97 -6.60
N GLU A 241 -9.82 -22.47 -6.62
CA GLU A 241 -10.24 -23.57 -7.49
C GLU A 241 -9.99 -23.24 -8.97
N ARG A 242 -10.36 -22.04 -9.43
CA ARG A 242 -10.06 -21.58 -10.80
C ARG A 242 -8.56 -21.49 -11.07
N THR A 243 -7.77 -21.10 -10.08
CA THR A 243 -6.32 -21.01 -10.22
C THR A 243 -5.70 -22.39 -10.33
N ILE A 244 -6.16 -23.36 -9.52
CA ILE A 244 -5.77 -24.77 -9.61
C ILE A 244 -6.09 -25.30 -11.01
N GLU A 245 -7.31 -25.13 -11.49
CA GLU A 245 -7.73 -25.60 -12.81
C GLU A 245 -6.84 -25.03 -13.94
N ASN A 246 -6.59 -23.72 -13.92
CA ASN A 246 -5.72 -23.09 -14.92
C ASN A 246 -4.27 -23.56 -14.85
N LEU A 247 -3.74 -23.79 -13.63
CA LEU A 247 -2.38 -24.30 -13.45
C LEU A 247 -2.27 -25.76 -13.87
N SER A 248 -3.28 -26.59 -13.59
CA SER A 248 -3.36 -27.97 -14.05
C SER A 248 -3.38 -28.05 -15.57
N ARG A 249 -4.22 -27.26 -16.25
CA ARG A 249 -4.24 -27.21 -17.72
C ARG A 249 -2.89 -26.79 -18.30
N ARG A 250 -2.27 -25.77 -17.72
CA ARG A 250 -0.95 -25.29 -18.16
C ARG A 250 0.14 -26.34 -17.95
N LEU A 251 0.04 -27.13 -16.89
CA LEU A 251 0.96 -28.24 -16.63
C LEU A 251 0.79 -29.36 -17.66
N GLU A 252 -0.45 -29.70 -18.04
CA GLU A 252 -0.73 -30.65 -19.12
C GLU A 252 -0.15 -30.21 -20.46
N GLU A 253 -0.31 -28.93 -20.83
CA GLU A 253 0.29 -28.35 -22.03
C GLU A 253 1.81 -28.48 -22.03
N ILE A 254 2.46 -28.18 -20.90
CA ILE A 254 3.92 -28.31 -20.75
C ILE A 254 4.36 -29.77 -20.85
N ASN A 255 3.63 -30.70 -20.22
CA ASN A 255 3.94 -32.12 -20.29
C ASN A 255 3.84 -32.65 -21.72
N ALA A 256 2.81 -32.26 -22.47
CA ALA A 256 2.68 -32.63 -23.88
C ALA A 256 3.85 -32.11 -24.74
N LEU A 257 4.30 -30.87 -24.48
CA LEU A 257 5.48 -30.32 -25.16
C LEU A 257 6.78 -31.05 -24.77
N LEU A 258 6.92 -31.44 -23.50
CA LEU A 258 8.07 -32.24 -23.05
C LEU A 258 8.09 -33.62 -23.70
N GLU A 259 6.94 -34.29 -23.80
CA GLU A 259 6.83 -35.58 -24.49
C GLU A 259 7.21 -35.48 -25.98
N GLN A 260 6.76 -34.43 -26.67
CA GLN A 260 7.15 -34.16 -28.05
C GLN A 260 8.65 -33.91 -28.18
N ALA A 261 9.22 -33.05 -27.34
CA ALA A 261 10.65 -32.74 -27.35
C ALA A 261 11.52 -33.97 -27.03
N MET A 262 11.06 -34.86 -26.14
CA MET A 262 11.74 -36.12 -25.82
C MET A 262 11.65 -37.13 -26.97
N ALA A 263 10.55 -37.15 -27.74
CA ALA A 263 10.38 -38.01 -28.90
C ALA A 263 11.19 -37.55 -30.13
N GLU A 264 11.47 -36.25 -30.26
CA GLU A 264 12.30 -35.69 -31.34
C GLU A 264 13.81 -35.73 -31.04
N GLY A 265 14.19 -35.91 -29.76
CA GLY A 265 15.59 -35.91 -29.30
C GLY A 265 16.22 -37.30 -29.06
N GLY A 266 15.50 -38.40 -29.32
CA GLY A 266 15.99 -39.78 -29.21
C GLY A 266 16.04 -40.49 -30.55
#